data_AF-A0A2G9U429-F1
#
_entry.id   AF-A0A2G9U429-F1
#
_cell.length_a   1.000
_cell.length_b   1.000
_cell.length_c   1.000
_cell.angle_alpha   90.00
_cell.angle_beta   90.00
_cell.angle_gamma   90.00
#
_symmetry.space_group_name_H-M   'P 1'
#
loop_
_entity.id
_entity.type
_entity.pdbx_description
1 polymer ?
#
loop_
_entity_poly.entity_id
_entity_poly.type
_entity_poly.pdbx_seq_one_letter_code
_entity_poly.pdbx_strand_id
1 'polypeptide(L)'
;MTAQTMVEEVNRDELKYLDQIREIIENGKLRTDRTGTGTLSIFGMQSRYSLRNGVVPLLTTKRVYWKGIVEELLWFIRADTNSNHLSEKNVKIWDANGSREFLDSLGFTDREQGDLGPVYGFQWRHFGARYKGPNADYKGEGVDQLAEGLGVPFNIASYGLFTHMIAHVCGLKGGDLVHTLGDAHVYKNHIDALKIQLERTPTAFPTIEFGEGISTIDDFTAEKIILKNYNPQKPIKMEMAV
;
A
#
# COMPACT_ATOMS: atom_id res chain seq x y z
N MET A 1 42.98 11.04 -17.37
CA MET A 1 41.96 10.72 -16.36
C MET A 1 40.91 9.88 -17.04
N THR A 2 40.79 8.60 -16.66
CA THR A 2 39.75 7.70 -17.18
C THR A 2 38.41 8.08 -16.58
N ALA A 3 37.37 8.18 -17.40
CA ALA A 3 36.01 8.28 -16.90
C ALA A 3 35.67 6.97 -16.19
N GLN A 4 35.51 7.01 -14.86
CA GLN A 4 34.84 5.93 -14.15
C GLN A 4 33.40 5.90 -14.65
N THR A 5 33.06 4.86 -15.40
CA THR A 5 31.68 4.53 -15.70
C THR A 5 31.00 4.27 -14.35
N MET A 6 30.18 5.21 -13.90
CA MET A 6 29.30 5.04 -12.75
C MET A 6 28.32 3.93 -13.12
N VAL A 7 28.65 2.69 -12.78
CA VAL A 7 27.68 1.60 -12.80
C VAL A 7 26.67 1.96 -11.72
N GLU A 8 25.48 2.41 -12.13
CA GLU A 8 24.39 2.66 -11.19
C GLU A 8 24.16 1.37 -10.40
N GLU A 9 24.35 1.43 -9.07
CA GLU A 9 24.23 0.26 -8.23
C GLU A 9 22.77 -0.18 -8.19
N VAL A 10 22.48 -1.27 -8.90
CA VAL A 10 21.12 -1.79 -9.07
C VAL A 10 20.48 -2.00 -7.70
N ASN A 11 19.31 -1.39 -7.49
CA ASN A 11 18.60 -1.43 -6.21
C ASN A 11 18.17 -2.86 -5.86
N ARG A 12 19.01 -3.53 -5.06
CA ARG A 12 18.84 -4.92 -4.62
C ARG A 12 17.62 -5.14 -3.72
N ASP A 13 17.08 -4.09 -3.12
CA ASP A 13 15.87 -4.20 -2.32
C ASP A 13 14.63 -4.24 -3.22
N GLU A 14 14.59 -3.47 -4.32
CA GLU A 14 13.51 -3.59 -5.32
C GLU A 14 13.55 -4.91 -6.10
N LEU A 15 14.74 -5.47 -6.37
CA LEU A 15 14.87 -6.79 -7.01
C LEU A 15 14.07 -7.87 -6.27
N LYS A 16 13.99 -7.82 -4.93
CA LYS A 16 13.23 -8.79 -4.11
C LYS A 16 11.75 -8.86 -4.49
N TYR A 17 11.13 -7.74 -4.85
CA TYR A 17 9.75 -7.69 -5.32
C TYR A 17 9.62 -8.23 -6.75
N LEU A 18 10.58 -7.92 -7.63
CA LEU A 18 10.59 -8.40 -9.02
C LEU A 18 10.86 -9.92 -9.09
N ASP A 19 11.72 -10.44 -8.23
CA ASP A 19 12.02 -11.85 -8.10
C ASP A 19 10.79 -12.62 -7.58
N GLN A 20 10.04 -12.06 -6.62
CA GLN A 20 8.75 -12.60 -6.18
C GLN A 20 7.72 -12.66 -7.32
N ILE A 21 7.61 -11.61 -8.16
CA ILE A 21 6.74 -11.65 -9.35
C ILE A 21 7.18 -12.75 -10.32
N ARG A 22 8.49 -12.84 -10.61
CA ARG A 22 9.04 -13.82 -11.56
C ARG A 22 8.74 -15.24 -11.10
N GLU A 23 9.00 -15.52 -9.82
CA GLU A 23 8.70 -16.80 -9.17
C GLU A 23 7.20 -17.16 -9.28
N ILE A 24 6.28 -16.22 -9.03
CA ILE A 24 4.83 -16.45 -9.19
C ILE A 24 4.45 -16.71 -10.66
N ILE A 25 5.06 -16.01 -11.62
CA ILE A 25 4.75 -16.18 -13.05
C ILE A 25 5.31 -17.50 -13.60
N GLU A 26 6.50 -17.92 -13.17
CA GLU A 26 7.18 -19.11 -13.67
C GLU A 26 6.69 -20.40 -12.97
N ASN A 27 6.52 -20.38 -11.65
CA ASN A 27 6.26 -21.56 -10.84
C ASN A 27 4.86 -21.59 -10.17
N GLY A 28 4.10 -20.50 -10.26
CA GLY A 28 2.80 -20.36 -9.60
C GLY A 28 1.73 -21.34 -10.10
N LYS A 29 0.91 -21.84 -9.18
CA LYS A 29 -0.24 -22.68 -9.52
C LYS A 29 -1.41 -21.83 -9.98
N LEU A 30 -2.01 -22.23 -11.10
CA LEU A 30 -3.26 -21.66 -11.57
C LEU A 30 -4.38 -21.92 -10.55
N ARG A 31 -5.07 -20.86 -10.12
CA ARG A 31 -6.24 -20.92 -9.24
C ARG A 31 -7.41 -20.12 -9.80
N THR A 32 -8.62 -20.53 -9.43
CA THR A 32 -9.86 -19.81 -9.74
C THR A 32 -10.14 -18.71 -8.74
N ASP A 33 -10.56 -17.58 -9.30
CA ASP A 33 -10.94 -16.33 -8.66
C ASP A 33 -12.25 -16.31 -7.85
N ARG A 34 -12.45 -15.32 -6.96
CA ARG A 34 -13.80 -14.82 -6.66
C ARG A 34 -14.28 -13.81 -7.71
N THR A 35 -13.35 -13.14 -8.39
CA THR A 35 -13.59 -12.15 -9.46
C THR A 35 -13.78 -12.81 -10.84
N GLY A 36 -13.59 -14.12 -10.94
CA GLY A 36 -13.56 -14.85 -12.21
C GLY A 36 -12.28 -14.65 -13.05
N THR A 37 -11.41 -13.68 -12.72
CA THR A 37 -10.17 -13.39 -13.47
C THR A 37 -9.19 -14.57 -13.48
N GLY A 38 -9.02 -15.19 -12.31
CA GLY A 38 -8.06 -16.26 -12.07
C GLY A 38 -6.63 -15.74 -11.86
N THR A 39 -5.87 -16.48 -11.08
CA THR A 39 -4.53 -16.09 -10.61
C THR A 39 -3.50 -17.19 -10.85
N LEU A 40 -2.22 -16.80 -10.92
CA LEU A 40 -1.09 -17.66 -10.59
C LEU A 40 -0.73 -17.36 -9.12
N SER A 41 -0.56 -18.40 -8.30
CA SER A 41 -0.43 -18.28 -6.84
C SER A 41 0.68 -19.19 -6.30
N ILE A 42 1.45 -18.67 -5.35
CA ILE A 42 2.42 -19.38 -4.51
C ILE A 42 2.11 -19.06 -3.06
N PHE A 43 2.14 -20.07 -2.19
CA PHE A 43 1.85 -19.89 -0.77
C PHE A 43 3.13 -19.79 0.05
N GLY A 44 3.32 -18.67 0.75
CA GLY A 44 4.49 -18.36 1.56
C GLY A 44 5.60 -17.67 0.76
N MET A 45 5.69 -16.35 0.88
CA MET A 45 6.84 -15.56 0.41
C MET A 45 7.26 -14.54 1.46
N GLN A 46 8.53 -14.17 1.51
CA GLN A 46 9.03 -13.10 2.38
C GLN A 46 10.04 -12.22 1.66
N SER A 47 9.99 -10.91 1.91
CA SER A 47 11.01 -9.94 1.51
C SER A 47 11.34 -8.99 2.66
N ARG A 48 12.57 -8.44 2.66
CA ARG A 48 13.05 -7.48 3.66
C ARG A 48 13.61 -6.24 2.97
N TYR A 49 13.20 -5.06 3.42
CA TYR A 49 13.61 -3.77 2.86
C TYR A 49 14.26 -2.93 3.97
N SER A 50 15.42 -2.33 3.70
CA SER A 50 16.05 -1.41 4.65
C SER A 50 15.32 -0.06 4.65
N LEU A 51 14.91 0.40 5.83
CA LEU A 51 14.32 1.72 6.04
C LEU A 51 15.34 2.75 6.56
N ARG A 52 16.57 2.34 6.83
CA ARG A 52 17.62 3.21 7.40
C ARG A 52 17.85 4.45 6.53
N ASN A 53 18.24 5.55 7.18
CA ASN A 53 18.53 6.83 6.54
C ASN A 53 17.35 7.45 5.78
N GLY A 54 16.11 7.17 6.23
CA GLY A 54 14.89 7.72 5.65
C GLY A 54 14.45 7.06 4.35
N VAL A 55 15.08 5.95 3.93
CA VAL A 55 14.69 5.21 2.70
C VAL A 55 13.26 4.68 2.85
N VAL A 56 12.45 4.87 1.80
CA VAL A 56 11.12 4.26 1.68
C VAL A 56 11.10 3.36 0.45
N PRO A 57 10.71 2.08 0.57
CA PRO A 57 10.68 1.13 -0.54
C PRO A 57 9.49 1.39 -1.49
N LEU A 58 9.51 2.54 -2.15
CA LEU A 58 8.55 2.96 -3.17
C LEU A 58 9.09 2.61 -4.55
N LEU A 59 8.46 1.64 -5.22
CA LEU A 59 8.96 1.06 -6.47
C LEU A 59 9.31 2.11 -7.54
N THR A 60 10.42 1.87 -8.22
CA THR A 60 10.99 2.73 -9.26
C THR A 60 10.80 2.15 -10.66
N THR A 61 10.73 0.83 -10.80
CA THR A 61 10.41 0.15 -12.08
C THR A 61 9.01 0.46 -12.59
N LYS A 62 8.12 0.99 -11.74
CA LYS A 62 6.81 1.54 -12.12
C LYS A 62 6.50 2.72 -11.22
N ARG A 63 6.12 3.86 -11.79
CA ARG A 63 5.61 5.01 -11.01
C ARG A 63 4.39 4.58 -10.17
N VAL A 64 4.54 4.65 -8.86
CA VAL A 64 3.49 4.42 -7.87
C VAL A 64 2.88 5.77 -7.46
N TYR A 65 1.58 5.79 -7.17
CA TYR A 65 0.86 7.02 -6.86
C TYR A 65 1.04 7.41 -5.37
N TRP A 66 2.13 8.12 -5.06
CA TRP A 66 2.51 8.50 -3.70
C TRP A 66 1.40 9.21 -2.91
N LYS A 67 0.71 10.20 -3.51
CA LYS A 67 -0.39 10.90 -2.81
C LYS A 67 -1.48 9.92 -2.39
N GLY A 68 -1.82 8.94 -3.22
CA GLY A 68 -2.79 7.89 -2.88
C GLY A 68 -2.38 7.12 -1.63
N ILE A 69 -1.12 6.64 -1.56
CA ILE A 69 -0.58 5.93 -0.39
C ILE A 69 -0.68 6.79 0.88
N VAL A 70 -0.27 8.05 0.82
CA VAL A 70 -0.25 8.94 1.99
C VAL A 70 -1.65 9.24 2.49
N GLU A 71 -2.57 9.63 1.60
CA GLU A 71 -3.94 9.99 1.99
C GLU A 71 -4.73 8.77 2.50
N GLU A 72 -4.50 7.60 1.91
CA GLU A 72 -5.07 6.34 2.36
C GLU A 72 -4.53 5.89 3.72
N LEU A 73 -3.22 5.97 3.94
CA LEU A 73 -2.64 5.64 5.25
C LEU A 73 -3.18 6.58 6.33
N LEU A 74 -3.33 7.87 6.04
CA LEU A 74 -3.96 8.83 6.95
C LEU A 74 -5.45 8.56 7.16
N TRP A 75 -6.17 8.05 6.15
CA TRP A 75 -7.57 7.62 6.25
C TRP A 75 -7.71 6.39 7.16
N PHE A 76 -6.86 5.36 6.99
CA PHE A 76 -6.80 4.22 7.90
C PHE A 76 -6.46 4.66 9.35
N ILE A 77 -5.45 5.52 9.54
CA ILE A 77 -5.05 6.01 10.87
C ILE A 77 -6.23 6.70 11.58
N ARG A 78 -7.07 7.45 10.86
CA ARG A 78 -8.23 8.17 11.40
C ARG A 78 -9.46 7.30 11.70
N ALA A 79 -9.38 5.99 11.52
CA ALA A 79 -10.51 5.07 11.54
C ALA A 79 -11.60 5.34 10.48
N ASP A 80 -11.28 6.12 9.45
CA ASP A 80 -12.26 6.50 8.44
C ASP A 80 -12.62 5.27 7.59
N THR A 81 -13.91 5.18 7.24
CA THR A 81 -14.55 4.04 6.57
C THR A 81 -15.39 4.48 5.37
N ASN A 82 -15.49 5.79 5.13
CA ASN A 82 -16.20 6.36 4.01
C ASN A 82 -15.23 6.60 2.84
N SER A 83 -15.38 5.85 1.75
CA SER A 83 -14.51 6.00 0.57
C SER A 83 -14.63 7.38 -0.07
N ASN A 84 -15.77 8.07 0.08
CA ASN A 84 -16.00 9.39 -0.52
C ASN A 84 -14.96 10.42 -0.06
N HIS A 85 -14.48 10.35 1.20
CA HIS A 85 -13.44 11.25 1.71
C HIS A 85 -12.07 11.06 1.01
N LEU A 86 -11.81 9.86 0.45
CA LEU A 86 -10.66 9.62 -0.44
C LEU A 86 -10.96 10.14 -1.85
N SER A 87 -12.16 9.91 -2.38
CA SER A 87 -12.60 10.39 -3.70
C SER A 87 -12.54 11.93 -3.80
N GLU A 88 -12.95 12.65 -2.75
CA GLU A 88 -12.83 14.11 -2.60
C GLU A 88 -11.39 14.62 -2.74
N LYS A 89 -10.42 13.83 -2.27
CA LYS A 89 -8.97 14.11 -2.40
C LYS A 89 -8.37 13.64 -3.73
N ASN A 90 -9.22 13.14 -4.63
CA ASN A 90 -8.90 12.49 -5.92
C ASN A 90 -8.15 11.15 -5.78
N VAL A 91 -8.42 10.39 -4.71
CA VAL A 91 -7.86 9.06 -4.45
C VAL A 91 -8.96 8.02 -4.67
N LYS A 92 -8.98 7.40 -5.86
CA LYS A 92 -10.12 6.62 -6.39
C LYS A 92 -10.03 5.11 -6.24
N ILE A 93 -9.05 4.62 -5.47
CA ILE A 93 -8.76 3.18 -5.35
C ILE A 93 -9.88 2.38 -4.66
N TRP A 94 -10.74 3.06 -3.89
CA TRP A 94 -11.91 2.46 -3.23
C TRP A 94 -13.25 2.71 -3.94
N ASP A 95 -13.31 3.59 -4.96
CA ASP A 95 -14.55 4.00 -5.63
C ASP A 95 -15.38 2.79 -6.12
N ALA A 96 -14.71 1.77 -6.66
CA ALA A 96 -15.36 0.56 -7.18
C ALA A 96 -15.91 -0.36 -6.07
N ASN A 97 -15.33 -0.34 -4.88
CA ASN A 97 -15.77 -1.14 -3.74
C ASN A 97 -16.79 -0.41 -2.85
N GLY A 98 -16.82 0.92 -2.92
CA GLY A 98 -17.83 1.76 -2.29
C GLY A 98 -19.07 2.04 -3.18
N SER A 99 -19.11 1.56 -4.43
CA SER A 99 -20.23 1.84 -5.33
C SER A 99 -21.53 1.18 -4.86
N ARG A 100 -22.67 1.79 -5.22
CA ARG A 100 -24.01 1.28 -4.88
C ARG A 100 -24.18 -0.14 -5.41
N GLU A 101 -23.76 -0.37 -6.67
CA GLU A 101 -23.87 -1.65 -7.36
C GLU A 101 -23.04 -2.74 -6.67
N PHE A 102 -21.83 -2.43 -6.21
CA PHE A 102 -20.97 -3.40 -5.54
C PHE A 102 -21.49 -3.73 -4.15
N LEU A 103 -21.92 -2.73 -3.37
CA LEU A 103 -22.53 -2.93 -2.05
C LEU A 103 -23.82 -3.76 -2.14
N ASP A 104 -24.68 -3.48 -3.13
CA ASP A 104 -25.92 -4.25 -3.35
C ASP A 104 -25.63 -5.69 -3.79
N SER A 105 -24.58 -5.91 -4.60
CA SER A 105 -24.15 -7.27 -5.00
C SER A 105 -23.69 -8.13 -3.81
N LEU A 106 -23.27 -7.50 -2.72
CA LEU A 106 -22.89 -8.14 -1.45
C LEU A 106 -24.06 -8.20 -0.43
N GLY A 107 -25.24 -7.69 -0.78
CA GLY A 107 -26.40 -7.65 0.11
C GLY A 107 -26.39 -6.50 1.12
N PHE A 108 -25.52 -5.49 0.97
CA PHE A 108 -25.45 -4.32 1.85
C PHE A 108 -26.39 -3.18 1.39
N THR A 109 -27.66 -3.50 1.17
CA THR A 109 -28.71 -2.57 0.68
C THR A 109 -28.90 -1.36 1.59
N ASP A 110 -28.66 -1.54 2.89
CA ASP A 110 -28.99 -0.54 3.92
C ASP A 110 -27.80 0.39 4.24
N ARG A 111 -26.63 0.14 3.66
CA ARG A 111 -25.44 1.02 3.78
C ARG A 111 -25.51 2.15 2.77
N GLU A 112 -24.98 3.32 3.12
CA GLU A 112 -24.83 4.43 2.17
C GLU A 112 -23.73 4.15 1.14
N GLN A 113 -23.80 4.79 -0.04
CA GLN A 113 -22.74 4.66 -1.03
C GLN A 113 -21.42 5.22 -0.46
N GLY A 114 -20.36 4.42 -0.52
CA GLY A 114 -19.05 4.71 0.07
C GLY A 114 -18.87 4.21 1.50
N ASP A 115 -19.91 3.72 2.19
CA ASP A 115 -19.76 3.02 3.48
C ASP A 115 -19.19 1.61 3.27
N LEU A 116 -17.86 1.51 3.34
CA LEU A 116 -17.13 0.26 3.22
C LEU A 116 -17.37 -0.66 4.44
N GLY A 117 -17.93 -0.12 5.53
CA GLY A 117 -18.13 -0.84 6.78
C GLY A 117 -16.88 -0.88 7.66
N PRO A 118 -16.80 -1.80 8.63
CA PRO A 118 -15.70 -1.88 9.59
C PRO A 118 -14.43 -2.52 8.97
N VAL A 119 -13.86 -1.86 7.96
CA VAL A 119 -12.63 -2.25 7.27
C VAL A 119 -11.38 -1.85 8.06
N TYR A 120 -10.21 -1.91 7.42
CA TYR A 120 -8.88 -1.64 7.97
C TYR A 120 -8.84 -0.58 9.08
N GLY A 121 -9.06 0.71 8.76
CA GLY A 121 -8.99 1.79 9.76
C GLY A 121 -9.92 1.60 10.97
N PHE A 122 -11.10 1.04 10.77
CA PHE A 122 -12.00 0.73 11.88
C PHE A 122 -11.44 -0.37 12.79
N GLN A 123 -10.92 -1.45 12.20
CA GLN A 123 -10.23 -2.49 12.99
C GLN A 123 -8.94 -1.94 13.63
N TRP A 124 -8.32 -0.94 13.02
CA TRP A 124 -7.12 -0.30 13.57
C TRP A 124 -7.40 0.48 14.83
N ARG A 125 -8.51 1.21 14.95
CA ARG A 125 -8.77 2.07 16.14
C ARG A 125 -9.86 1.51 17.07
N HIS A 126 -10.71 0.61 16.57
CA HIS A 126 -11.95 0.14 17.21
C HIS A 126 -12.17 -1.37 17.06
N PHE A 127 -11.10 -2.19 17.09
CA PHE A 127 -11.23 -3.64 16.96
C PHE A 127 -12.24 -4.23 17.95
N GLY A 128 -13.17 -5.04 17.46
CA GLY A 128 -14.22 -5.66 18.28
C GLY A 128 -15.34 -4.72 18.72
N ALA A 129 -15.31 -3.42 18.37
CA ALA A 129 -16.46 -2.54 18.51
C ALA A 129 -17.58 -2.94 17.54
N ARG A 130 -18.83 -2.67 17.92
CA ARG A 130 -19.97 -2.83 17.01
C ARG A 130 -20.01 -1.67 16.02
N TYR A 131 -19.92 -1.97 14.73
CA TYR A 131 -20.10 -0.96 13.68
C TYR A 131 -21.53 -0.39 13.70
N LYS A 132 -21.63 0.93 13.56
CA LYS A 132 -22.84 1.76 13.63
C LYS A 132 -23.01 2.68 12.40
N GLY A 133 -22.13 2.56 11.40
CA GLY A 133 -22.06 3.45 10.22
C GLY A 133 -20.85 4.40 10.25
N PRO A 134 -20.50 5.04 9.12
CA PRO A 134 -19.25 5.80 8.97
C PRO A 134 -19.24 7.12 9.75
N ASN A 135 -20.43 7.65 10.08
CA ASN A 135 -20.60 8.95 10.74
C ASN A 135 -20.81 8.84 12.27
N ALA A 136 -20.68 7.63 12.85
CA ALA A 136 -20.89 7.41 14.29
C ALA A 136 -19.62 7.70 15.11
N ASP A 137 -19.80 8.16 16.35
CA ASP A 137 -18.70 8.24 17.32
C ASP A 137 -18.39 6.84 17.88
N TYR A 138 -17.11 6.46 17.89
CA TYR A 138 -16.57 5.20 18.42
C TYR A 138 -15.51 5.44 19.51
N LYS A 139 -15.39 6.67 20.03
CA LYS A 139 -14.39 7.01 21.04
C LYS A 139 -14.53 6.15 22.30
N GLY A 140 -13.50 5.37 22.59
CA GLY A 140 -13.48 4.45 23.73
C GLY A 140 -14.19 3.12 23.48
N GLU A 141 -14.67 2.86 22.26
CA GLU A 141 -15.20 1.57 21.84
C GLU A 141 -14.14 0.73 21.12
N GLY A 142 -14.09 -0.57 21.45
CA GLY A 142 -13.14 -1.52 20.88
C GLY A 142 -11.73 -1.43 21.46
N VAL A 143 -10.76 -1.91 20.69
CA VAL A 143 -9.32 -1.86 21.01
C VAL A 143 -8.59 -1.16 19.88
N ASP A 144 -7.70 -0.22 20.21
CA ASP A 144 -6.80 0.47 19.28
C ASP A 144 -5.56 -0.44 19.02
N GLN A 145 -5.32 -0.81 17.76
CA GLN A 145 -4.41 -1.88 17.29
C GLN A 145 -3.49 -1.50 16.11
N LEU A 146 -3.93 -0.64 15.19
CA LEU A 146 -3.12 -0.01 14.12
C LEU A 146 -2.18 -0.91 13.24
N ALA A 147 -2.74 -1.82 12.40
CA ALA A 147 -2.04 -2.51 11.26
C ALA A 147 -2.96 -3.26 10.23
N GLU A 148 -2.52 -3.41 8.95
CA GLU A 148 -3.12 -4.04 7.71
C GLU A 148 -4.23 -3.27 6.94
N GLY A 149 -4.25 -3.13 5.60
CA GLY A 149 -3.26 -3.44 4.53
C GLY A 149 -3.84 -3.54 3.10
N LEU A 150 -3.16 -3.03 2.04
CA LEU A 150 -3.61 -3.05 0.61
C LEU A 150 -2.48 -3.26 -0.42
N GLY A 151 -2.67 -4.16 -1.39
CA GLY A 151 -1.91 -4.37 -2.66
C GLY A 151 -0.37 -4.24 -2.64
N VAL A 152 0.38 -5.33 -2.86
CA VAL A 152 1.84 -5.44 -2.59
C VAL A 152 2.71 -4.17 -2.79
N PRO A 153 2.72 -3.44 -3.93
CA PRO A 153 3.49 -2.18 -4.05
C PRO A 153 3.04 -1.07 -3.10
N PHE A 154 1.74 -0.94 -2.88
CA PHE A 154 1.14 -0.03 -1.90
C PHE A 154 1.44 -0.52 -0.48
N ASN A 155 1.33 -1.83 -0.18
CA ASN A 155 1.71 -2.39 1.12
C ASN A 155 3.14 -2.03 1.51
N ILE A 156 4.11 -2.33 0.64
CA ILE A 156 5.54 -2.14 0.93
C ILE A 156 5.84 -0.66 1.20
N ALA A 157 5.31 0.25 0.38
CA ALA A 157 5.51 1.68 0.56
C ALA A 157 4.74 2.25 1.78
N SER A 158 3.47 1.85 1.97
CA SER A 158 2.60 2.29 3.06
C SER A 158 3.15 1.86 4.42
N TYR A 159 3.54 0.59 4.58
CA TYR A 159 4.15 0.12 5.81
C TYR A 159 5.58 0.60 6.02
N GLY A 160 6.34 0.85 4.94
CA GLY A 160 7.63 1.54 5.04
C GLY A 160 7.46 2.93 5.64
N LEU A 161 6.53 3.71 5.11
CA LEU A 161 6.15 5.03 5.63
C LEU A 161 5.61 4.95 7.07
N PHE A 162 4.67 4.05 7.36
CA PHE A 162 4.08 3.89 8.69
C PHE A 162 5.14 3.53 9.74
N THR A 163 6.07 2.64 9.42
CA THR A 163 7.20 2.30 10.30
C THR A 163 8.07 3.52 10.62
N HIS A 164 8.28 4.42 9.66
CA HIS A 164 8.96 5.70 9.90
C HIS A 164 8.13 6.65 10.76
N MET A 165 6.81 6.75 10.53
CA MET A 165 5.91 7.60 11.31
C MET A 165 5.90 7.18 12.78
N ILE A 166 5.77 5.87 13.05
CA ILE A 166 5.85 5.29 14.39
C ILE A 166 7.25 5.50 15.00
N ALA A 167 8.32 5.26 14.24
CA ALA A 167 9.68 5.52 14.73
C ALA A 167 9.87 6.99 15.15
N HIS A 168 9.38 7.95 14.34
CA HIS A 168 9.47 9.38 14.62
C HIS A 168 8.76 9.76 15.94
N VAL A 169 7.50 9.37 16.12
CA VAL A 169 6.73 9.73 17.34
C VAL A 169 7.25 9.01 18.60
N CYS A 170 7.97 7.89 18.44
CA CYS A 170 8.67 7.21 19.53
C CYS A 170 10.11 7.72 19.77
N GLY A 171 10.62 8.70 19.01
CA GLY A 171 12.01 9.18 19.13
C GLY A 171 13.08 8.18 18.64
N LEU A 172 12.68 7.23 17.79
CA LEU A 172 13.50 6.16 17.23
C LEU A 172 13.84 6.42 15.75
N LYS A 173 14.45 5.43 15.08
CA LYS A 173 14.76 5.46 13.64
C LYS A 173 14.29 4.18 12.95
N GLY A 174 13.84 4.31 11.70
CA GLY A 174 13.46 3.16 10.87
C GLY A 174 14.60 2.14 10.71
N GLY A 175 14.28 0.87 10.97
CA GLY A 175 15.19 -0.26 10.85
C GLY A 175 15.02 -1.01 9.52
N ASP A 176 14.27 -2.10 9.56
CA ASP A 176 13.91 -2.93 8.40
C ASP A 176 12.40 -3.17 8.37
N LEU A 177 11.81 -3.14 7.18
CA LEU A 177 10.47 -3.69 6.94
C LEU A 177 10.62 -5.17 6.54
N VAL A 178 9.96 -6.08 7.27
CA VAL A 178 9.86 -7.50 6.88
C VAL A 178 8.43 -7.76 6.41
N HIS A 179 8.27 -7.99 5.11
CA HIS A 179 6.98 -8.23 4.47
C HIS A 179 6.82 -9.73 4.21
N THR A 180 5.79 -10.34 4.79
CA THR A 180 5.49 -11.77 4.63
C THR A 180 4.12 -11.94 3.98
N LEU A 181 4.06 -12.72 2.91
CA LEU A 181 2.86 -13.00 2.13
C LEU A 181 2.42 -14.46 2.36
N GLY A 182 1.13 -14.65 2.63
CA GLY A 182 0.48 -15.95 2.58
C GLY A 182 0.24 -16.37 1.13
N ASP A 183 -0.96 -16.12 0.60
CA ASP A 183 -1.29 -16.34 -0.81
C ASP A 183 -0.71 -15.23 -1.69
N ALA A 184 0.55 -15.37 -2.11
CA ALA A 184 1.22 -14.45 -3.00
C ALA A 184 0.82 -14.75 -4.44
N HIS A 185 0.10 -13.83 -5.10
CA HIS A 185 -0.53 -14.11 -6.39
C HIS A 185 -0.44 -12.95 -7.40
N VAL A 186 -0.52 -13.33 -8.68
CA VAL A 186 -0.61 -12.45 -9.84
C VAL A 186 -1.89 -12.77 -10.59
N TYR A 187 -2.73 -11.77 -10.84
CA TYR A 187 -3.91 -11.91 -11.69
C TYR A 187 -3.51 -12.11 -13.15
N LYS A 188 -4.23 -12.97 -13.88
CA LYS A 188 -3.91 -13.29 -15.28
C LYS A 188 -3.85 -12.06 -16.19
N ASN A 189 -4.78 -11.12 -16.01
CA ASN A 189 -4.84 -9.87 -16.77
C ASN A 189 -3.69 -8.89 -16.45
N HIS A 190 -2.83 -9.17 -15.47
CA HIS A 190 -1.64 -8.36 -15.15
C HIS A 190 -0.34 -8.93 -15.70
N ILE A 191 -0.32 -10.20 -16.18
CA ILE A 191 0.93 -10.90 -16.53
C ILE A 191 1.77 -10.13 -17.55
N ASP A 192 1.18 -9.66 -18.66
CA ASP A 192 1.96 -8.97 -19.70
C ASP A 192 2.40 -7.56 -19.26
N ALA A 193 1.59 -6.87 -18.45
CA ALA A 193 1.97 -5.62 -17.80
C ALA A 193 3.14 -5.81 -16.81
N LEU A 194 3.20 -6.96 -16.13
CA LEU A 194 4.28 -7.32 -15.21
C LEU A 194 5.55 -7.75 -15.95
N LYS A 195 5.47 -8.45 -17.09
CA LYS A 195 6.65 -8.73 -17.94
C LYS A 195 7.36 -7.44 -18.35
N ILE A 196 6.61 -6.42 -18.79
CA ILE A 196 7.14 -5.08 -19.09
C ILE A 196 7.80 -4.43 -17.84
N GLN A 197 7.34 -4.76 -16.63
CA GLN A 197 7.97 -4.28 -15.39
C GLN A 197 9.25 -5.06 -15.05
N LEU A 198 9.31 -6.37 -15.33
CA LEU A 198 10.46 -7.24 -15.08
C LEU A 198 11.66 -6.94 -15.98
N GLU A 199 11.45 -6.35 -17.16
CA GLU A 199 12.51 -5.92 -18.10
C GLU A 199 13.21 -4.61 -17.67
N ARG A 200 12.73 -3.94 -16.61
CA ARG A 200 13.20 -2.61 -16.20
C ARG A 200 14.23 -2.68 -15.08
N THR A 201 15.35 -1.99 -15.24
CA THR A 201 16.36 -1.81 -14.19
C THR A 201 15.84 -0.91 -13.06
N PRO A 202 15.79 -1.37 -11.80
CA PRO A 202 15.46 -0.53 -10.65
C PRO A 202 16.46 0.62 -10.44
N THR A 203 15.95 1.81 -10.12
CA THR A 203 16.77 2.92 -9.62
C THR A 203 16.76 2.96 -8.09
N ALA A 204 17.58 3.83 -7.48
CA ALA A 204 17.59 4.01 -6.03
C ALA A 204 16.21 4.41 -5.49
N PHE A 205 15.80 3.81 -4.38
CA PHE A 205 14.58 4.19 -3.69
C PHE A 205 14.64 5.66 -3.19
N PRO A 206 13.48 6.34 -3.13
CA PRO A 206 13.41 7.68 -2.56
C PRO A 206 13.65 7.65 -1.05
N THR A 207 13.88 8.85 -0.50
CA THR A 207 13.89 9.08 0.95
C THR A 207 12.71 9.94 1.37
N ILE A 208 12.34 9.89 2.64
CA ILE A 208 11.36 10.81 3.25
C ILE A 208 12.01 11.68 4.32
N GLU A 209 11.37 12.83 4.53
CA GLU A 209 11.60 13.75 5.64
C GLU A 209 10.25 14.19 6.19
N PHE A 210 10.19 14.46 7.50
CA PHE A 210 8.98 14.93 8.16
C PHE A 210 9.09 16.41 8.52
N GLY A 211 7.98 17.14 8.33
CA GLY A 211 7.86 18.53 8.75
C GLY A 211 7.80 18.69 10.28
N GLU A 212 7.85 19.95 10.72
CA GLU A 212 7.79 20.29 12.15
C GLU A 212 6.38 20.10 12.75
N GLY A 213 6.30 20.11 14.09
CA GLY A 213 5.03 20.03 14.81
C GLY A 213 4.34 18.68 14.67
N ILE A 214 5.10 17.59 14.86
CA ILE A 214 4.58 16.21 14.92
C ILE A 214 5.05 15.59 16.24
N SER A 215 4.10 15.38 17.15
CA SER A 215 4.30 14.83 18.49
C SER A 215 3.54 13.52 18.72
N THR A 216 2.44 13.33 18.00
CA THR A 216 1.57 12.15 18.01
C THR A 216 1.36 11.63 16.59
N ILE A 217 0.83 10.39 16.46
CA ILE A 217 0.56 9.78 15.15
C ILE A 217 -0.56 10.52 14.38
N ASP A 218 -1.46 11.19 15.10
CA ASP A 218 -2.58 11.94 14.53
C ASP A 218 -2.17 13.36 14.05
N ASP A 219 -0.97 13.86 14.40
CA ASP A 219 -0.44 15.16 13.96
C ASP A 219 0.01 15.17 12.48
N PHE A 220 0.11 14.00 11.84
CA PHE A 220 0.57 13.88 10.46
C PHE A 220 -0.46 14.37 9.44
N THR A 221 0.02 15.14 8.47
CA THR A 221 -0.74 15.57 7.28
C THR A 221 0.08 15.28 6.03
N ALA A 222 -0.54 15.29 4.85
CA ALA A 222 0.14 14.98 3.59
C ALA A 222 1.28 15.98 3.29
N GLU A 223 1.12 17.24 3.67
CA GLU A 223 2.09 18.33 3.49
C GLU A 223 3.33 18.15 4.38
N LYS A 224 3.16 17.51 5.53
CA LYS A 224 4.24 17.20 6.48
C LYS A 224 5.07 15.98 6.08
N ILE A 225 4.70 15.25 5.01
CA ILE A 225 5.38 14.03 4.56
C ILE A 225 6.10 14.31 3.22
N ILE A 226 7.38 14.65 3.31
CA ILE A 226 8.17 15.18 2.20
C ILE A 226 8.94 14.03 1.53
N LEU A 227 8.52 13.62 0.33
CA LEU A 227 9.23 12.63 -0.48
C LEU A 227 10.35 13.29 -1.30
N LYS A 228 11.58 12.78 -1.20
CA LYS A 228 12.78 13.27 -1.89
C LYS A 228 13.34 12.21 -2.85
N ASN A 229 13.93 12.67 -3.96
CA ASN A 229 14.67 11.86 -4.93
C ASN A 229 13.88 10.72 -5.62
N TYR A 230 12.55 10.84 -5.75
CA TYR A 230 11.75 9.80 -6.41
C TYR A 230 11.84 9.88 -7.94
N ASN A 231 12.65 8.99 -8.51
CA ASN A 231 12.95 8.91 -9.95
C ASN A 231 12.38 7.63 -10.61
N PRO A 232 11.06 7.43 -10.68
CA PRO A 232 10.48 6.21 -11.24
C PRO A 232 10.29 6.28 -12.76
N GLN A 233 10.35 5.10 -13.36
CA GLN A 233 10.00 4.85 -14.75
C GLN A 233 8.49 5.04 -15.00
N LYS A 234 8.09 5.12 -16.28
CA LYS A 234 6.72 5.45 -16.69
C LYS A 234 5.67 4.53 -16.05
N PRO A 235 4.45 5.03 -15.75
CA PRO A 235 3.35 4.19 -15.27
C PRO A 235 3.10 2.98 -16.18
N ILE A 236 2.56 1.91 -15.61
CA ILE A 236 2.05 0.75 -16.33
C ILE A 236 0.60 0.58 -15.88
N LYS A 237 -0.36 0.60 -16.82
CA LYS A 237 -1.78 0.41 -16.51
C LYS A 237 -2.01 -1.07 -16.19
N MET A 238 -2.74 -1.32 -15.10
CA MET A 238 -3.24 -2.63 -14.68
C MET A 238 -4.68 -2.41 -14.25
N GLU A 239 -5.61 -3.27 -14.69
CA GLU A 239 -7.04 -3.12 -14.38
C GLU A 239 -7.39 -3.96 -13.15
N MET A 240 -8.10 -3.38 -12.17
CA MET A 240 -8.45 -4.12 -10.97
C MET A 240 -9.42 -5.26 -11.32
N ALA A 241 -9.17 -6.43 -10.74
CA ALA A 241 -10.12 -7.53 -10.73
C ALA A 241 -11.17 -7.22 -9.64
N VAL A 242 -12.46 -7.27 -10.00
CA VAL A 242 -13.58 -6.86 -9.14
C VAL A 242 -14.39 -8.06 -8.70
#